data_AF-A0A0A9Z2X8-F1
#
_entry.id   AF-A0A0A9Z2X8-F1
#
_cell.length_a   1.000
_cell.length_b   1.000
_cell.length_c   1.000
_cell.angle_alpha   90.00
_cell.angle_beta   90.00
_cell.angle_gamma   90.00
#
_symmetry.space_group_name_H-M   'P 1'
#
loop_
_entity.id
_entity.type
_entity.pdbx_description
1 polymer ?
#
loop_
_entity_poly.entity_id
_entity_poly.type
_entity_poly.pdbx_seq_one_letter_code
_entity_poly.pdbx_strand_id
1 'polypeptide(L)'
;RTFYMNFTQTDIVDAIEAWPFVTKVERTNCDIYVLTDPPPEELQLEEMQGEDCKLEELRPEHASIIHNLYPARELEDVEVFSRLITKLPAYGVFSKGELAAWMIQSYYGAMFSMQTRPEFRRKGFG
;
A
#
# COMPACT_ATOMS: atom_id res chain seq x y z
N ARG A 1 -6.47 27.95 3.16
CA ARG A 1 -6.00 27.08 2.04
C ARG A 1 -5.81 25.69 2.62
N THR A 2 -6.42 24.67 2.03
CA THR A 2 -6.27 23.29 2.51
C THR A 2 -5.03 22.68 1.88
N PHE A 3 -4.18 22.06 2.71
CA PHE A 3 -3.02 21.31 2.27
C PHE A 3 -3.29 19.83 2.55
N TYR A 4 -3.09 18.99 1.54
CA TYR A 4 -3.14 17.54 1.70
C TYR A 4 -1.69 17.05 1.67
N MET A 5 -1.27 16.45 2.78
CA MET A 5 0.06 15.88 2.94
C MET A 5 -0.13 14.43 3.37
N ASN A 6 0.37 13.50 2.56
CA ASN A 6 0.32 12.08 2.85
C ASN A 6 1.65 11.65 3.49
N PHE A 7 1.56 10.84 4.56
CA PHE A 7 2.69 10.20 5.28
C PHE A 7 3.91 11.12 5.47
N THR A 8 3.77 12.12 6.34
CA THR A 8 4.82 13.07 6.69
C THR A 8 5.24 12.89 8.15
N GLN A 9 6.50 13.20 8.45
CA GLN A 9 7.03 13.14 9.81
C GLN A 9 6.35 14.19 10.72
N THR A 10 6.12 13.83 11.99
CA THR A 10 5.29 14.61 12.94
C THR A 10 5.79 16.02 13.19
N ASP A 11 7.10 16.23 13.28
CA ASP A 11 7.70 17.54 13.54
C ASP A 11 7.49 18.51 12.37
N ILE A 12 7.39 18.01 11.14
CA ILE A 12 6.99 18.83 9.98
C ILE A 12 5.55 19.29 10.13
N VAL A 13 4.65 18.41 10.58
CA VAL A 13 3.25 18.75 10.83
C VAL A 13 3.16 19.79 11.95
N ASP A 14 3.92 19.62 13.03
CA ASP A 14 3.98 20.56 14.15
C ASP A 14 4.49 21.95 13.71
N ALA A 15 5.49 21.99 12.82
CA ALA A 15 5.98 23.24 12.25
C ALA A 15 4.93 23.96 11.39
N ILE A 16 4.08 23.20 10.68
CA ILE A 16 2.99 23.74 9.86
C ILE A 16 1.84 24.24 10.73
N GLU A 17 1.51 23.53 11.82
CA GLU A 17 0.50 23.98 12.79
C GLU A 17 0.87 25.33 13.42
N ALA A 18 2.16 25.63 13.57
CA ALA A 18 2.64 26.92 14.09
C ALA A 18 2.43 28.11 13.12
N TRP A 19 2.02 27.88 11.86
CA TRP A 19 1.83 28.96 10.90
C TRP A 19 0.58 29.81 11.20
N PRO A 20 0.65 31.15 11.11
CA PRO A 20 -0.41 32.05 11.56
C PRO A 20 -1.71 31.99 10.74
N PHE A 21 -1.70 31.30 9.60
CA PHE A 21 -2.86 31.15 8.71
C PHE A 21 -3.41 29.72 8.67
N VAL A 22 -2.84 28.80 9.45
CA VAL A 22 -3.33 27.42 9.59
C VAL A 22 -4.33 27.38 10.73
N THR A 23 -5.57 26.99 10.44
CA THR A 23 -6.67 27.00 11.42
C THR A 23 -7.01 25.62 11.96
N LYS A 24 -6.71 24.57 11.20
CA LYS A 24 -6.97 23.18 11.56
C LYS A 24 -6.01 22.27 10.82
N VAL A 25 -5.45 21.31 11.54
CA VAL A 25 -4.72 20.17 10.98
C VAL A 25 -5.40 18.91 11.50
N GLU A 26 -5.84 18.06 10.57
CA GLU A 26 -6.29 16.71 10.88
C GLU A 26 -5.10 15.78 10.63
N ARG A 27 -4.75 14.96 11.63
CA ARG A 27 -3.63 14.03 11.54
C ARG A 27 -4.01 12.66 12.09
N THR A 28 -3.43 11.63 11.48
CA THR A 28 -3.46 10.25 11.94
C THR A 28 -2.03 9.80 12.12
N ASN A 29 -1.66 9.42 13.34
CA ASN A 29 -0.32 8.88 13.61
C ASN A 29 -0.28 7.40 13.20
N CYS A 30 0.85 6.97 12.63
CA CYS A 30 1.10 5.57 12.30
C CYS A 30 2.55 5.22 12.63
N ASP A 31 2.79 3.95 12.90
CA ASP A 31 4.13 3.43 13.07
C ASP A 31 4.78 3.24 11.68
N ILE A 32 6.03 3.67 11.56
CA ILE A 32 6.84 3.46 10.35
C ILE A 32 7.88 2.41 10.68
N TYR A 33 7.81 1.29 9.97
CA TYR A 33 8.80 0.22 10.05
C TYR A 33 9.79 0.38 8.90
N VAL A 34 11.08 0.44 9.23
CA VAL A 34 12.16 0.59 8.27
C VAL A 34 13.08 -0.62 8.38
N LEU A 35 13.38 -1.24 7.24
CA LEU A 35 14.46 -2.20 7.16
C LEU A 35 15.78 -1.42 7.15
N THR A 36 16.49 -1.41 8.28
CA THR A 36 17.74 -0.62 8.45
C THR A 36 18.94 -1.29 7.82
N ASP A 37 18.95 -2.62 7.80
CA ASP A 37 20.00 -3.41 7.18
C ASP A 37 19.64 -3.68 5.72
N PRO A 38 20.60 -3.71 4.80
CA PRO A 38 20.31 -4.09 3.42
C PRO A 38 19.72 -5.51 3.39
N PRO A 39 18.77 -5.80 2.47
CA PRO A 39 18.30 -7.15 2.29
C PRO A 39 19.49 -8.07 1.94
N PRO A 40 19.43 -9.36 2.31
CA PRO A 40 20.48 -10.31 1.95
C PRO A 40 20.70 -10.33 0.43
N GLU A 41 21.96 -10.55 0.00
CA GLU A 41 22.31 -10.62 -1.43
C GLU A 41 21.48 -11.67 -2.18
N GLU A 42 21.11 -12.76 -1.49
CA GLU A 42 20.18 -13.76 -1.97
C GLU A 42 18.94 -13.81 -1.07
N LEU A 43 17.78 -13.53 -1.66
CA LEU A 43 16.48 -13.75 -1.04
C LEU A 43 16.05 -15.19 -1.26
N GLN A 44 15.97 -15.97 -0.18
CA GLN A 44 15.33 -17.29 -0.22
C GLN A 44 13.82 -17.08 -0.24
N LEU A 45 13.22 -17.26 -1.41
CA LEU A 45 11.78 -17.18 -1.57
C LEU A 45 11.15 -18.47 -1.04
N GLU A 46 10.17 -18.33 -0.14
CA GLU A 46 9.34 -19.47 0.26
C GLU A 46 8.50 -19.93 -0.93
N GLU A 47 8.34 -21.25 -1.07
CA GLU A 47 7.41 -21.79 -2.06
C GLU A 47 5.99 -21.36 -1.70
N MET A 48 5.25 -20.94 -2.72
CA MET A 48 3.86 -20.54 -2.53
C MET A 48 3.02 -21.73 -2.07
N GLN A 49 2.40 -21.59 -0.90
CA GLN A 49 1.55 -22.62 -0.32
C GLN A 49 0.16 -22.59 -0.98
N GLY A 50 -0.16 -23.60 -1.79
CA GLY A 50 -1.49 -23.81 -2.36
C GLY A 50 -1.47 -24.23 -3.83
N GLU A 51 -2.36 -25.14 -4.20
CA GLU A 51 -2.58 -25.51 -5.61
C GLU A 51 -3.03 -24.27 -6.41
N ASP A 52 -2.43 -24.06 -7.59
CA ASP A 52 -2.75 -22.99 -8.54
C ASP A 52 -2.61 -21.56 -8.00
N CYS A 53 -1.61 -21.32 -7.14
CA CYS A 53 -1.26 -19.98 -6.68
C CYS A 53 -0.07 -19.42 -7.50
N LYS A 54 -0.16 -18.16 -7.94
CA LYS A 54 0.90 -17.47 -8.69
C LYS A 54 1.14 -16.06 -8.16
N LEU A 55 2.39 -15.62 -8.17
CA LEU A 55 2.76 -14.22 -7.95
C LEU A 55 2.90 -13.55 -9.32
N GLU A 56 2.14 -12.50 -9.55
CA GLU A 56 2.14 -11.77 -10.82
C GLU A 56 2.12 -10.26 -10.59
N GLU A 57 2.62 -9.49 -11.54
CA GLU A 57 2.50 -8.03 -11.54
C GLU A 57 1.02 -7.62 -11.65
N LEU A 58 0.66 -6.58 -10.90
CA LEU A 58 -0.65 -5.98 -11.02
C LEU A 58 -0.76 -5.19 -12.32
N ARG A 59 -1.98 -5.14 -12.85
CA ARG A 59 -2.34 -4.33 -14.02
C ARG A 59 -3.38 -3.29 -13.62
N PRO A 60 -3.53 -2.19 -14.37
CA PRO A 60 -4.46 -1.11 -14.03
C PRO A 60 -5.91 -1.58 -13.82
N GLU A 61 -6.33 -2.67 -14.48
CA GLU A 61 -7.67 -3.25 -14.33
C GLU A 61 -7.92 -3.79 -12.92
N HIS A 62 -6.88 -4.13 -12.16
CA HIS A 62 -6.99 -4.58 -10.78
C HIS A 62 -7.27 -3.44 -9.79
N ALA A 63 -7.07 -2.17 -10.19
CA ALA A 63 -7.19 -1.01 -9.31
C ALA A 63 -8.59 -0.87 -8.68
N SER A 64 -9.65 -1.17 -9.43
CA SER A 64 -11.02 -1.07 -8.90
C SER A 64 -11.30 -2.09 -7.79
N ILE A 65 -10.86 -3.34 -7.94
CA ILE A 65 -11.02 -4.37 -6.90
C ILE A 65 -10.25 -3.96 -5.64
N ILE A 66 -9.03 -3.49 -5.80
CA ILE A 66 -8.17 -3.07 -4.68
C ILE A 66 -8.78 -1.88 -3.95
N HIS A 67 -9.18 -0.83 -4.69
CA HIS A 67 -9.81 0.37 -4.13
C HIS A 67 -11.11 0.04 -3.38
N ASN A 68 -11.97 -0.83 -3.96
CA ASN A 68 -13.23 -1.22 -3.35
C ASN A 68 -13.06 -1.90 -1.97
N LEU A 69 -11.93 -2.58 -1.76
CA LEU A 69 -11.59 -3.30 -0.54
C LEU A 69 -10.68 -2.49 0.41
N TYR A 70 -10.23 -1.31 -0.01
CA TYR A 70 -9.36 -0.45 0.78
C TYR A 70 -10.13 0.16 1.96
N PRO A 71 -9.65 0.05 3.22
CA PRO A 71 -10.38 0.51 4.40
C PRO A 71 -10.71 2.01 4.40
N ALA A 72 -9.89 2.83 3.74
CA ALA A 72 -10.03 4.28 3.64
C ALA A 72 -10.35 4.72 2.21
N ARG A 73 -11.12 3.93 1.46
CA ARG A 73 -11.45 4.17 0.05
C ARG A 73 -12.17 5.50 -0.20
N GLU A 74 -12.81 6.07 0.81
CA GLU A 74 -13.45 7.39 0.76
C GLU A 74 -12.45 8.54 0.77
N LEU A 75 -11.21 8.29 1.18
CA LEU A 75 -10.14 9.29 1.23
C LEU A 75 -9.24 9.28 -0.02
N GLU A 76 -9.32 8.23 -0.84
CA GLU A 76 -8.45 8.01 -1.98
C GLU A 76 -9.25 7.72 -3.25
N ASP A 77 -8.85 8.29 -4.38
CA ASP A 77 -9.50 8.02 -5.67
C ASP A 77 -8.95 6.72 -6.29
N VAL A 78 -9.80 5.94 -6.96
CA VAL A 78 -9.38 4.75 -7.71
C VAL A 78 -8.30 5.07 -8.76
N GLU A 79 -8.31 6.29 -9.32
CA GLU A 79 -7.29 6.75 -10.25
C GLU A 79 -5.88 6.76 -9.62
N VAL A 80 -5.78 7.04 -8.32
CA VAL A 80 -4.50 6.99 -7.59
C VAL A 80 -3.92 5.57 -7.66
N PHE A 81 -4.73 4.56 -7.36
CA PHE A 81 -4.31 3.15 -7.43
C PHE A 81 -3.90 2.75 -8.85
N SER A 82 -4.68 3.15 -9.86
CA SER A 82 -4.35 2.88 -11.27
C SER A 82 -3.00 3.49 -11.67
N ARG A 83 -2.74 4.75 -11.27
CA ARG A 83 -1.47 5.43 -11.52
C ARG A 83 -0.30 4.76 -10.79
N LEU A 84 -0.48 4.37 -9.52
CA LEU A 84 0.55 3.69 -8.75
C LEU A 84 0.91 2.34 -9.36
N ILE A 85 -0.09 1.50 -9.67
CA ILE A 85 0.11 0.18 -10.31
C ILE A 85 0.83 0.33 -11.66
N THR A 86 0.53 1.38 -12.42
CA THR A 86 1.17 1.61 -13.72
C THR A 86 2.62 2.07 -13.61
N LYS A 87 2.96 2.80 -12.53
CA LYS A 87 4.23 3.54 -12.44
C LYS A 87 5.23 2.95 -11.46
N LEU A 88 4.78 2.14 -10.52
CA LEU A 88 5.56 1.64 -9.42
C LEU A 88 5.38 0.11 -9.27
N PRO A 89 6.36 -0.59 -8.68
CA PRO A 89 6.23 -1.98 -8.28
C PRO A 89 4.90 -2.26 -7.58
N ALA A 90 4.16 -3.22 -8.14
CA ALA A 90 2.85 -3.62 -7.64
C ALA A 90 2.65 -5.10 -7.98
N TYR A 91 2.43 -5.93 -6.96
CA TYR A 91 2.36 -7.39 -7.10
C TYR A 91 1.11 -7.93 -6.43
N GLY A 92 0.58 -9.00 -7.01
CA GLY A 92 -0.58 -9.72 -6.53
C GLY A 92 -0.33 -11.21 -6.44
N VAL A 93 -0.89 -11.84 -5.42
CA VAL A 93 -1.03 -13.30 -5.35
C VAL A 93 -2.37 -13.66 -5.99
N PHE A 94 -2.33 -14.51 -7.01
CA PHE A 94 -3.51 -15.02 -7.72
C PHE A 94 -3.71 -16.48 -7.36
N SER A 95 -4.85 -16.83 -6.75
CA SER A 95 -5.23 -18.20 -6.41
C SER A 95 -6.39 -18.61 -7.31
N LYS A 96 -6.21 -19.64 -8.14
CA LYS A 96 -7.23 -20.09 -9.12
C LYS A 96 -7.70 -18.97 -10.06
N GLY A 97 -6.78 -18.06 -10.42
CA GLY A 97 -7.05 -16.91 -11.28
C GLY A 97 -7.70 -15.71 -10.59
N GLU A 98 -8.05 -15.81 -9.30
CA GLU A 98 -8.56 -14.68 -8.52
C GLU A 98 -7.45 -13.97 -7.75
N LEU A 99 -7.46 -12.62 -7.77
CA LEU A 99 -6.59 -11.82 -6.91
C LEU A 99 -6.94 -12.10 -5.44
N ALA A 100 -5.98 -12.66 -4.70
CA ALA A 100 -6.13 -13.12 -3.31
C ALA A 100 -5.46 -12.17 -2.31
N ALA A 101 -4.28 -11.65 -2.65
CA ALA A 101 -3.55 -10.65 -1.86
C ALA A 101 -2.79 -9.70 -2.79
N TRP A 102 -2.42 -8.53 -2.28
CA TRP A 102 -1.64 -7.55 -3.05
C TRP A 102 -0.76 -6.66 -2.17
N MET A 103 0.23 -6.06 -2.82
CA MET A 103 1.05 -4.95 -2.32
C MET A 103 1.30 -3.97 -3.47
N ILE A 104 1.15 -2.67 -3.22
CA ILE A 104 1.47 -1.60 -4.16
C ILE A 104 2.53 -0.72 -3.53
N GLN A 105 3.57 -0.30 -4.25
CA GLN A 105 4.51 0.66 -3.69
C GLN A 105 3.93 2.09 -3.69
N SER A 106 4.19 2.86 -2.63
CA SER A 106 3.89 4.29 -2.58
C SER A 106 4.90 5.12 -3.37
N TYR A 107 4.51 6.33 -3.75
CA TYR A 107 5.41 7.29 -4.43
C TYR A 107 6.62 7.72 -3.57
N TYR A 108 6.61 7.45 -2.27
CA TYR A 108 7.72 7.71 -1.34
C TYR A 108 8.49 6.42 -0.99
N GLY A 109 8.26 5.33 -1.72
CA GLY A 109 9.07 4.10 -1.67
C GLY A 109 8.65 3.07 -0.63
N ALA A 110 7.61 3.34 0.17
CA ALA A 110 7.11 2.39 1.17
C ALA A 110 6.12 1.38 0.54
N MET A 111 5.89 0.26 1.24
CA MET A 111 4.76 -0.62 0.91
C MET A 111 3.45 0.07 1.27
N PHE A 112 2.57 0.22 0.29
CA PHE A 112 1.27 0.87 0.38
C PHE A 112 0.14 -0.09 0.00
N SER A 113 -1.02 0.09 0.64
CA SER A 113 -2.20 -0.74 0.40
C SER A 113 -1.84 -2.24 0.29
N MET A 114 -1.37 -2.81 1.39
CA MET A 114 -1.09 -4.25 1.48
C MET A 114 -2.26 -4.95 2.15
N GLN A 115 -2.86 -5.94 1.48
CA GLN A 115 -4.03 -6.62 2.03
C GLN A 115 -4.22 -8.01 1.42
N THR A 116 -4.71 -8.93 2.25
CA THR A 116 -5.23 -10.24 1.83
C THR A 116 -6.75 -10.24 1.97
N ARG A 117 -7.46 -10.67 0.92
CA ARG A 117 -8.90 -10.91 0.94
C ARG A 117 -9.28 -11.86 2.08
N PRO A 118 -10.36 -11.60 2.84
CA PRO A 118 -10.73 -12.38 4.01
C PRO A 118 -10.71 -13.92 3.82
N GLU A 119 -11.23 -14.40 2.70
CA GLU A 119 -11.34 -15.80 2.30
C GLU A 119 -10.00 -16.46 1.92
N PHE A 120 -8.94 -15.67 1.73
CA PHE A 120 -7.58 -16.15 1.47
C PHE A 120 -6.61 -15.93 2.64
N ARG A 121 -7.09 -15.45 3.79
CA ARG A 121 -6.25 -15.23 4.98
C ARG A 121 -5.72 -16.54 5.57
N ARG A 122 -4.64 -16.41 6.35
CA ARG A 122 -3.96 -17.51 7.06
C ARG A 122 -3.31 -18.55 6.13
N LYS A 123 -2.95 -18.13 4.92
CA LYS A 123 -2.21 -18.92 3.92
C LYS A 123 -0.77 -18.43 3.66
N GLY A 124 -0.31 -17.44 4.43
CA GLY A 124 1.04 -16.86 4.27
C GLY A 124 1.19 -15.90 3.07
N PHE A 125 0.11 -15.36 2.51
CA PHE A 125 0.17 -14.47 1.34
C PHE A 125 0.45 -12.99 1.63
N GLY A 126 0.36 -12.56 2.88
CA GLY A 126 0.50 -11.17 3.29
C GLY A 126 1.82 -10.90 3.96
#